data_AF-A0A453RPV1-F1
#
_entry.id   AF-A0A453RPV1-F1
#
_cell.length_a   1.000
_cell.length_b   1.000
_cell.length_c   1.000
_cell.angle_alpha   90.00
_cell.angle_beta   90.00
_cell.angle_gamma   90.00
#
_symmetry.space_group_name_H-M   'P 1'
#
loop_
_entity.id
_entity.type
_entity.pdbx_description
1 polymer ?
#
loop_
_entity_poly.entity_id
_entity_poly.type
_entity_poly.pdbx_seq_one_letter_code
_entity_poly.pdbx_strand_id
1 'polypeptide(L)'
;RLLRRARRDRVRRAAGEGSRRRHGGARARGDRRKVFALADEKEVAVHGGKVLRCVEFPTSSATALRLTVTEGTEKEVAEIVEPDGALRVLGCGGCYEAVAGTREHVVDVQGDEEAFVLLVSVREEDARIVQVQRLN
;
A
#
# COMPACT_ATOMS: atom_id res chain seq x y z
N ARG A 1 -19.79 11.74 -40.52
CA ARG A 1 -19.43 12.42 -39.26
C ARG A 1 -18.32 11.60 -38.61
N LEU A 2 -17.07 11.88 -38.99
CA LEU A 2 -16.04 12.53 -38.15
C LEU A 2 -15.64 11.64 -36.94
N LEU A 3 -14.54 10.87 -37.05
CA LEU A 3 -13.13 11.23 -36.72
C LEU A 3 -12.86 10.94 -35.21
N ARG A 4 -11.86 10.19 -34.74
CA ARG A 4 -10.46 9.99 -35.16
C ARG A 4 -9.88 8.68 -34.58
N ARG A 5 -9.25 7.88 -35.45
CA ARG A 5 -8.09 7.02 -35.13
C ARG A 5 -6.81 7.85 -35.36
N ALA A 6 -5.85 7.78 -34.46
CA ALA A 6 -4.45 8.17 -34.70
C ALA A 6 -3.56 7.29 -33.81
N ARG A 7 -2.84 6.31 -34.37
CA ARG A 7 -1.41 6.36 -34.81
C ARG A 7 -0.46 6.56 -33.62
N ARG A 8 0.24 5.49 -33.18
CA ARG A 8 1.61 5.11 -33.58
C ARG A 8 2.56 6.31 -33.64
N ASP A 9 3.59 6.32 -32.79
CA ASP A 9 4.95 6.45 -33.29
C ASP A 9 6.03 5.89 -32.34
N ARG A 10 7.01 5.26 -32.98
CA ARG A 10 8.26 4.72 -32.47
C ARG A 10 9.26 5.85 -32.27
N VAL A 11 10.08 5.77 -31.23
CA VAL A 11 11.44 6.32 -31.25
C VAL A 11 12.42 5.24 -30.80
N ARG A 12 13.40 4.94 -31.66
CA ARG A 12 14.62 4.16 -31.38
C ARG A 12 15.83 5.11 -31.44
N ARG A 13 16.94 4.68 -30.81
CA ARG A 13 18.36 5.15 -30.81
C ARG A 13 18.76 5.81 -29.48
N ALA A 14 19.96 5.65 -28.92
CA ALA A 14 21.25 5.15 -29.43
C ALA A 14 22.11 4.53 -28.30
N ALA A 15 23.16 3.81 -28.69
CA ALA A 15 24.25 3.30 -27.86
C ALA A 15 25.31 4.39 -27.53
N GLY A 16 26.13 4.16 -26.49
CA GLY A 16 27.38 4.90 -26.25
C GLY A 16 28.02 4.61 -24.88
N GLU A 17 29.19 3.97 -24.88
CA GLU A 17 30.09 3.75 -23.74
C GLU A 17 30.73 5.05 -23.20
N GLY A 18 31.23 5.05 -21.95
CA GLY A 18 32.30 6.00 -21.56
C GLY A 18 32.38 6.48 -20.10
N SER A 19 33.00 5.68 -19.23
CA SER A 19 34.07 6.05 -18.27
C SER A 19 33.99 7.33 -17.38
N ARG A 20 33.95 7.06 -16.05
CA ARG A 20 34.70 7.71 -14.93
C ARG A 20 34.60 9.24 -14.74
N ARG A 21 34.09 9.67 -13.57
CA ARG A 21 34.88 10.10 -12.37
C ARG A 21 34.00 10.88 -11.36
N ARG A 22 34.03 10.37 -10.12
CA ARG A 22 34.21 11.05 -8.81
C ARG A 22 33.27 12.17 -8.31
N HIS A 23 32.86 11.90 -7.07
CA HIS A 23 32.63 12.80 -5.93
C HIS A 23 31.42 13.73 -5.94
N GLY A 24 30.51 13.44 -5.01
CA GLY A 24 29.49 14.37 -4.55
C GLY A 24 28.56 13.66 -3.59
N GLY A 25 28.86 13.74 -2.29
CA GLY A 25 28.09 13.06 -1.26
C GLY A 25 26.62 13.44 -1.27
N ALA A 26 25.75 12.46 -1.50
CA ALA A 26 24.38 12.51 -1.02
C ALA A 26 24.38 11.84 0.35
N ARG A 27 24.33 12.68 1.38
CA ARG A 27 24.03 12.29 2.75
C ARG A 27 22.86 11.30 2.71
N ALA A 28 23.11 10.05 3.08
CA ALA A 28 22.06 9.17 3.57
C ALA A 28 21.55 9.82 4.87
N ARG A 29 20.68 10.83 4.74
CA ARG A 29 19.77 11.18 5.82
C ARG A 29 18.89 9.94 5.94
N GLY A 30 19.21 9.13 6.94
CA GLY A 30 18.36 8.03 7.37
C GLY A 30 16.99 8.62 7.69
N ASP A 31 16.11 8.58 6.70
CA ASP A 31 14.69 8.58 6.94
C ASP A 31 14.44 7.27 7.69
N ARG A 32 14.12 7.36 8.99
CA ARG A 32 13.83 6.20 9.83
C ARG A 32 12.44 5.67 9.44
N ARG A 33 12.28 5.30 8.17
CA ARG A 33 11.17 4.52 7.63
C ARG A 33 11.16 3.23 8.41
N LYS A 34 10.36 3.18 9.47
CA LYS A 34 10.16 1.99 10.26
C LYS A 34 9.37 1.05 9.36
N VAL A 35 10.10 0.17 8.68
CA VAL A 35 9.52 -0.95 7.96
C VAL A 35 9.10 -1.94 9.03
N PHE A 36 7.79 -2.12 9.18
CA PHE A 36 7.26 -3.14 10.07
C PHE A 36 7.28 -4.45 9.28
N ALA A 37 8.17 -5.36 9.66
CA ALA A 37 8.12 -6.73 9.19
C ALA A 37 6.72 -7.29 9.51
N LEU A 38 6.16 -8.01 8.55
CA LEU A 38 4.80 -8.55 8.57
C LEU A 38 4.33 -8.95 9.95
N ALA A 39 3.37 -8.16 10.43
CA ALA A 39 2.49 -8.45 11.55
C ALA A 39 1.96 -9.87 11.45
N ASP A 40 1.91 -10.56 12.58
CA ASP A 40 1.19 -11.82 12.71
C ASP A 40 -0.23 -11.63 12.14
N GLU A 41 -0.52 -12.36 11.07
CA GLU A 41 -1.85 -12.38 10.46
C GLU A 41 -2.82 -12.93 11.49
N LYS A 42 -3.89 -12.17 11.77
CA LYS A 42 -4.93 -12.55 12.73
C LYS A 42 -6.23 -12.79 12.00
N GLU A 43 -6.97 -13.77 12.50
CA GLU A 43 -8.35 -13.99 12.11
C GLU A 43 -9.27 -13.28 13.10
N VAL A 44 -10.11 -12.38 12.58
CA VAL A 44 -11.08 -11.63 13.37
C VAL A 44 -12.48 -11.96 12.87
N ALA A 45 -13.34 -12.39 13.78
CA ALA A 45 -14.76 -12.54 13.50
C ALA A 45 -15.40 -11.15 13.41
N VAL A 46 -16.04 -10.86 12.29
CA VAL A 46 -16.79 -9.62 12.04
C VAL A 46 -18.30 -9.88 11.99
N HIS A 47 -19.09 -8.81 11.96
CA HIS A 47 -20.54 -8.91 11.89
C HIS A 47 -21.00 -9.84 10.75
N GLY A 48 -22.04 -10.64 11.02
CA GLY A 48 -22.55 -11.64 10.09
C GLY A 48 -21.82 -12.99 10.14
N GLY A 49 -20.97 -13.22 11.14
CA GLY A 49 -20.30 -14.51 11.36
C GLY A 49 -19.15 -14.78 10.38
N LYS A 50 -18.75 -13.77 9.61
CA LYS A 50 -17.61 -13.85 8.69
C LYS A 50 -16.31 -13.74 9.48
N VAL A 51 -15.30 -14.49 9.06
CA VAL A 51 -13.93 -14.36 9.59
C VAL A 51 -13.09 -13.66 8.53
N LEU A 52 -12.39 -12.59 8.93
CA LEU A 52 -11.48 -11.84 8.08
C LEU A 52 -10.05 -11.99 8.57
N ARG A 53 -9.12 -12.06 7.61
CA ARG A 53 -7.70 -11.96 7.88
C ARG A 53 -7.31 -10.50 7.97
N CYS A 54 -6.63 -10.12 9.03
CA CYS A 54 -6.14 -8.76 9.23
C CYS A 54 -4.72 -8.72 9.78
N VAL A 55 -4.09 -7.57 9.62
CA VAL A 55 -2.84 -7.22 10.27
C VAL A 55 -3.07 -6.06 11.24
N GLU A 56 -2.43 -6.11 12.39
CA GLU A 56 -2.43 -5.00 13.34
C GLU A 56 -1.28 -4.04 13.04
N PHE A 57 -1.62 -2.77 12.86
CA PHE A 57 -0.67 -1.69 12.74
C PHE A 57 -0.70 -0.85 14.03
N PRO A 58 0.42 -0.76 14.76
CA PRO A 58 0.47 0.03 15.99
C PRO A 58 0.35 1.52 15.66
N THR A 59 -0.62 2.17 16.30
CA THR A 59 -0.85 3.62 16.22
C THR A 59 -0.32 4.29 17.49
N SER A 60 -0.38 5.63 17.59
CA SER A 60 -0.14 6.33 18.86
C SER A 60 -1.30 6.20 19.84
N SER A 61 -2.46 5.74 19.39
CA SER A 61 -3.63 5.57 20.25
C SER A 61 -3.58 4.26 21.02
N ALA A 62 -4.48 4.11 22.00
CA ALA A 62 -4.58 2.91 22.82
C ALA A 62 -5.02 1.65 22.04
N THR A 63 -5.52 1.83 20.81
CA THR A 63 -6.04 0.75 19.98
C THR A 63 -5.23 0.63 18.68
N ALA A 64 -4.83 -0.60 18.35
CA ALA A 64 -4.12 -0.85 17.10
C ALA A 64 -5.10 -0.81 15.91
N LEU A 65 -4.64 -0.26 14.78
CA LEU A 65 -5.40 -0.24 13.54
C LEU A 65 -5.41 -1.65 12.93
N ARG A 66 -6.59 -2.24 12.70
CA ARG A 66 -6.70 -3.55 12.04
C ARG A 66 -6.97 -3.39 10.55
N LEU A 67 -5.97 -3.71 9.74
CA LEU A 67 -6.05 -3.59 8.29
C LEU A 67 -6.37 -4.93 7.64
N THR A 68 -7.28 -4.93 6.67
CA THR A 68 -7.66 -6.10 5.86
C THR A 68 -7.76 -5.72 4.39
N VAL A 69 -7.91 -6.71 3.52
CA VAL A 69 -8.13 -6.53 2.09
C VAL A 69 -9.56 -6.94 1.76
N THR A 70 -10.27 -6.10 1.03
CA THR A 70 -11.65 -6.37 0.64
C THR A 70 -11.75 -7.54 -0.34
N GLU A 71 -12.86 -8.26 -0.24
CA GLU A 71 -13.22 -9.26 -1.24
C GLU A 71 -13.90 -8.54 -2.41
N GLY A 72 -13.15 -8.34 -3.49
CA GLY A 72 -13.65 -7.72 -4.71
C GLY A 72 -12.78 -8.04 -5.91
N THR A 73 -13.23 -7.57 -7.08
CA THR A 73 -12.44 -7.56 -8.32
C THR A 73 -11.26 -6.62 -8.18
N GLU A 74 -11.46 -5.48 -7.51
CA GLU A 74 -10.41 -4.58 -7.07
C GLU A 74 -10.12 -4.87 -5.59
N LYS A 75 -8.87 -5.22 -5.28
CA LYS A 75 -8.40 -5.45 -3.92
C LYS A 75 -8.17 -4.09 -3.28
N GLU A 76 -9.03 -3.69 -2.37
CA GLU A 76 -8.87 -2.43 -1.62
C GLU A 76 -8.45 -2.72 -0.19
N VAL A 77 -7.75 -1.77 0.43
CA VAL A 77 -7.39 -1.86 1.84
C VAL A 77 -8.51 -1.25 2.68
N ALA A 78 -8.95 -1.97 3.70
CA ALA A 78 -9.96 -1.52 4.64
C ALA A 78 -9.47 -1.65 6.08
N GLU A 79 -10.03 -0.82 6.95
CA GLU A 79 -9.94 -0.95 8.39
C GLU A 79 -11.13 -1.74 8.92
N ILE A 80 -10.87 -2.63 9.87
CA ILE A 80 -11.89 -3.28 10.70
C ILE A 80 -12.12 -2.39 11.92
N VAL A 81 -13.29 -1.75 11.98
CA VAL A 81 -13.70 -0.88 13.07
C VAL A 81 -14.28 -1.74 14.20
N GLU A 82 -13.84 -1.51 15.44
CA GLU A 82 -14.42 -2.15 16.63
C GLU A 82 -15.59 -1.31 17.18
N PRO A 83 -16.55 -1.93 17.90
CA PRO A 83 -16.65 -3.36 18.24
C PRO A 83 -17.46 -4.19 17.24
N ASP A 84 -18.07 -3.56 16.24
CA ASP A 84 -19.00 -4.21 15.31
C ASP A 84 -18.29 -4.99 14.20
N GLY A 85 -16.99 -4.77 13.99
CA GLY A 85 -16.24 -5.37 12.89
C GLY A 85 -16.63 -4.77 11.54
N ALA A 86 -17.18 -3.55 11.53
CA ALA A 86 -17.53 -2.87 10.29
C ALA A 86 -16.28 -2.60 9.45
N LEU A 87 -16.41 -2.73 8.13
CA LEU A 87 -15.31 -2.43 7.20
C LEU A 87 -15.39 -1.00 6.71
N ARG A 88 -14.34 -0.23 6.99
CA ARG A 88 -14.14 1.12 6.46
C ARG A 88 -13.04 1.05 5.40
N VAL A 89 -13.41 1.14 4.12
CA VAL A 89 -12.43 1.22 3.04
C VAL A 89 -11.59 2.48 3.21
N LEU A 90 -10.27 2.31 3.24
CA LEU A 90 -9.33 3.41 3.32
C LEU A 90 -9.12 3.93 1.91
N GLY A 91 -9.42 5.22 1.69
CA GLY A 91 -9.31 5.84 0.37
C GLY A 91 -7.92 5.64 -0.22
N CYS A 92 -7.87 5.25 -1.49
CA CYS A 92 -6.62 5.03 -2.21
C CYS A 92 -6.17 6.34 -2.88
N GLY A 93 -5.10 6.96 -2.38
CA GLY A 93 -4.45 8.11 -3.02
C GLY A 93 -3.69 7.73 -4.31
N GLY A 94 -3.53 6.44 -4.56
CA GLY A 94 -2.91 5.84 -5.73
C GLY A 94 -2.47 4.41 -5.48
N CYS A 95 -2.46 3.59 -6.53
CA CYS A 95 -1.95 2.23 -6.46
C CYS A 95 -0.88 2.00 -7.51
N TYR A 96 0.17 1.25 -7.14
CA TYR A 96 1.27 0.92 -8.03
C TYR A 96 1.42 -0.59 -8.10
N GLU A 97 1.62 -1.15 -9.29
CA GLU A 97 2.12 -2.52 -9.40
C GLU A 97 3.56 -2.54 -8.92
N ALA A 98 3.80 -3.21 -7.81
CA ALA A 98 5.14 -3.59 -7.42
C ALA A 98 5.57 -4.83 -8.23
N VAL A 99 6.87 -4.96 -8.44
CA VAL A 99 7.44 -6.09 -9.18
C VAL A 99 7.06 -7.40 -8.47
N ALA A 100 6.51 -8.35 -9.23
CA ALA A 100 6.15 -9.72 -8.81
C ALA A 100 4.80 -9.93 -8.08
N GLY A 101 3.70 -9.36 -8.59
CA GLY A 101 2.34 -9.73 -8.17
C GLY A 101 1.89 -9.12 -6.85
N THR A 102 2.59 -8.08 -6.41
CA THR A 102 2.21 -7.23 -5.30
C THR A 102 1.72 -5.89 -5.82
N ARG A 103 0.72 -5.33 -5.16
CA ARG A 103 0.17 -4.01 -5.42
C ARG A 103 0.35 -3.15 -4.19
N GLU A 104 0.92 -1.97 -4.36
CA GLU A 104 1.11 -1.02 -3.28
C GLU A 104 -0.04 -0.04 -3.25
N HIS A 105 -0.68 0.10 -2.10
CA HIS A 105 -1.78 1.02 -1.84
C HIS A 105 -1.28 2.15 -0.93
N VAL A 106 -1.43 3.38 -1.38
CA VAL A 106 -1.23 4.56 -0.53
C VAL A 106 -2.58 4.92 0.07
N VAL A 107 -2.71 4.79 1.38
CA VAL A 107 -3.97 5.02 2.09
C VAL A 107 -3.84 6.09 3.16
N ASP A 108 -4.83 6.98 3.20
CA ASP A 108 -4.97 8.00 4.22
C ASP A 108 -5.74 7.43 5.42
N VAL A 109 -5.12 7.45 6.60
CA VAL A 109 -5.72 7.01 7.86
C VAL A 109 -6.02 8.24 8.71
N GLN A 110 -7.29 8.40 9.05
CA GLN A 110 -7.73 9.38 10.05
C GLN A 110 -7.58 8.74 11.43
N GLY A 111 -6.40 8.88 12.04
CA GLY A 111 -6.17 8.46 13.41
C GLY A 111 -6.85 9.39 14.41
N ASP A 112 -6.98 8.93 15.66
CA ASP A 112 -7.65 9.67 16.73
C ASP A 112 -6.94 11.00 17.07
N GLU A 113 -5.61 10.99 17.03
CA GLU A 113 -4.76 12.14 17.40
C GLU A 113 -4.15 12.85 16.17
N GLU A 114 -3.81 12.08 15.14
CA GLU A 114 -3.12 12.57 13.95
C GLU A 114 -3.56 11.76 12.73
N ALA A 115 -3.76 12.45 11.60
CA ALA A 115 -3.90 11.81 10.31
C ALA A 115 -2.52 11.37 9.78
N PHE A 116 -2.42 10.14 9.28
CA PHE A 116 -1.18 9.59 8.75
C PHE A 116 -1.40 8.79 7.47
N VAL A 117 -0.33 8.60 6.72
CA VAL A 117 -0.37 7.90 5.43
C VAL A 117 0.36 6.58 5.54
N LEU A 118 -0.28 5.50 5.11
CA LEU A 118 0.32 4.18 5.03
C LEU A 118 0.56 3.79 3.57
N LEU A 119 1.72 3.20 3.32
CA LEU A 119 1.99 2.37 2.15
C LEU A 119 1.75 0.91 2.54
N VAL A 120 0.77 0.28 1.90
CA VAL A 120 0.36 -1.10 2.17
C VAL A 120 0.62 -1.94 0.94
N SER A 121 1.53 -2.89 1.03
CA SER A 121 1.79 -3.84 -0.05
C SER A 121 0.85 -5.04 0.09
N VAL A 122 0.07 -5.31 -0.93
CA VAL A 122 -0.91 -6.41 -0.99
C VAL A 122 -0.48 -7.39 -2.06
N ARG A 123 -0.41 -8.67 -1.73
CA ARG A 123 -0.24 -9.75 -2.70
C ARG A 123 -1.60 -10.10 -3.27
N GLU A 124 -1.79 -9.86 -4.57
CA GLU A 124 -3.12 -9.90 -5.19
C GLU A 124 -3.68 -11.33 -5.28
N GLU A 125 -2.82 -12.33 -5.49
CA GLU A 125 -3.22 -13.73 -5.65
C GLU A 125 -3.99 -14.29 -4.44
N ASP A 126 -3.61 -13.87 -3.23
CA ASP A 126 -4.18 -14.35 -1.97
C ASP A 126 -4.93 -13.26 -1.20
N ALA A 127 -5.06 -12.04 -1.75
CA ALA A 127 -5.58 -10.85 -1.06
C ALA A 127 -4.92 -10.64 0.33
N ARG A 128 -3.59 -10.75 0.37
CA ARG A 128 -2.82 -10.77 1.62
C ARG A 128 -1.98 -9.51 1.77
N ILE A 129 -2.05 -8.86 2.91
CA ILE A 129 -1.13 -7.75 3.23
C ILE A 129 0.24 -8.36 3.52
N VAL A 130 1.28 -7.92 2.80
CA VAL A 130 2.65 -8.39 2.91
C VAL A 130 3.62 -7.34 3.45
N GLN A 131 3.20 -6.08 3.55
CA GLN A 131 3.99 -5.03 4.19
C GLN A 131 3.10 -3.85 4.55
N VAL A 132 3.39 -3.20 5.68
CA VAL A 132 2.79 -1.92 6.05
C VAL A 132 3.90 -0.96 6.47
N GLN A 133 3.89 0.24 5.90
CA GLN A 133 4.88 1.27 6.17
C GLN A 133 4.19 2.61 6.35
N ARG A 134 4.50 3.31 7.44
CA ARG A 134 4.10 4.71 7.64
C ARG A 134 5.01 5.65 6.85
N LEU A 135 4.42 6.59 6.12
CA LEU A 135 5.13 7.52 5.22
C LEU A 135 5.41 8.90 5.84
N ASN A 136 4.86 9.19 7.02
CA ASN A 136 4.98 10.48 7.74
C ASN A 136 5.50 10.32 9.17
#